data_AF-A0A8J9SWG4-F1
#
_entry.id   AF-A0A8J9SWG4-F1
#
_cell.length_a   1.000
_cell.length_b   1.000
_cell.length_c   1.000
_cell.angle_alpha   90.00
_cell.angle_beta   90.00
_cell.angle_gamma   90.00
#
_symmetry.space_group_name_H-M   'P 1'
#
loop_
_entity.id
_entity.type
_entity.pdbx_description
1 polymer ?
#
loop_
_entity_poly.entity_id
_entity_poly.type
_entity_poly.pdbx_seq_one_letter_code
_entity_poly.pdbx_strand_id
1 'polypeptide(L)'
;AEERRIDGGVATEKLEKNERVTLSNRISGDQDGDATLFGGGVTNHANRLFEMSQSKDRRVRYAALDLIGLLLRQGLVNPNECIPFLFALQGDVENAAIRSLALQLLMKEGERRPDALRQRICVGAKQAYDFQRRIYSQKDAASALITVRRGRVQGTECIFGSVFRNCISKSQKQRRGLFKNLLSFFETAEVNVETPFAKNVHLLKISGGGQANGSDLSLLSFTSQILAYLPYAAASDPLFIIHHIGSIVTIQGTQIVDAFAALLRPAGLASNDEYDEANVTEDALEKVARSKFPSRTQEASALSKIDQLKFLHLCRRGAAIVLLLRLKAHLRRSYNLSEFRCLEYDPNAKDRIAEKGISKVDNSPPFDASVPADLIHSSDSFIHWDTMIREYAEFRQLMRKENSFDIPMGEVSDEQRIFEEVVD
;
A
#
# COMPACT_ATOMS: atom_id res chain seq x y z
N ALA A 1 -6.67 -13.63 37.92
CA ALA A 1 -5.94 -13.87 39.19
C ALA A 1 -4.50 -13.45 39.01
N GLU A 2 -3.81 -13.97 38.01
CA GLU A 2 -2.42 -13.62 37.70
C GLU A 2 -2.19 -12.12 37.47
N GLU A 3 -3.08 -11.45 36.72
CA GLU A 3 -2.99 -9.99 36.53
C GLU A 3 -3.02 -9.21 37.85
N ARG A 4 -3.88 -9.63 38.80
CA ARG A 4 -3.96 -9.01 40.14
C ARG A 4 -2.74 -9.34 40.99
N ARG A 5 -2.06 -10.47 40.72
CA ARG A 5 -0.80 -10.87 41.38
C ARG A 5 0.37 -10.00 40.92
N ILE A 6 0.45 -9.74 39.61
CA ILE A 6 1.48 -8.90 38.98
C ILE A 6 1.28 -7.43 39.38
N ASP A 7 0.08 -6.87 39.20
CA ASP A 7 -0.20 -5.46 39.52
C ASP A 7 -0.14 -5.18 41.03
N GLY A 8 -0.41 -6.20 41.86
CA GLY A 8 -0.37 -6.09 43.31
C GLY A 8 1.03 -5.98 43.91
N GLY A 9 2.11 -6.22 43.14
CA GLY A 9 3.51 -6.10 43.60
C GLY A 9 3.93 -7.07 44.73
N VAL A 10 3.00 -7.88 45.24
CA VAL A 10 3.20 -8.75 46.41
C VAL A 10 4.29 -9.80 46.17
N ALA A 11 4.43 -10.28 44.94
CA ALA A 11 5.49 -11.22 44.57
C ALA A 11 6.87 -10.55 44.58
N THR A 12 6.97 -9.33 44.06
CA THR A 12 8.20 -8.52 44.04
C THR A 12 8.63 -8.12 45.45
N GLU A 13 7.69 -7.64 46.29
CA GLU A 13 7.97 -7.31 47.70
C GLU A 13 8.38 -8.53 48.54
N LYS A 14 7.80 -9.71 48.28
CA LYS A 14 8.18 -10.96 48.97
C LYS A 14 9.57 -11.44 48.53
N LEU A 15 9.94 -11.25 47.28
CA LEU A 15 11.27 -11.56 46.75
C LEU A 15 12.35 -10.61 47.28
N GLU A 16 12.04 -9.32 47.41
CA GLU A 16 12.96 -8.30 47.95
C GLU A 16 13.21 -8.45 49.46
N LYS A 17 12.21 -8.89 50.22
CA LYS A 17 12.33 -9.14 51.67
C LYS A 17 13.14 -10.40 52.04
N ASN A 18 13.46 -11.26 51.08
CA ASN A 18 14.07 -12.56 51.36
C ASN A 18 15.57 -12.53 51.01
N GLU A 19 16.40 -12.17 52.00
CA GLU A 19 17.87 -12.01 51.87
C GLU A 19 18.61 -13.33 51.57
N ARG A 20 17.96 -14.49 51.71
CA ARG A 20 18.57 -15.83 51.54
C ARG A 20 18.46 -16.43 50.13
N VAL A 21 17.88 -15.70 49.16
CA VAL A 21 17.69 -16.23 47.80
C VAL A 21 18.94 -15.96 46.96
N THR A 22 19.63 -17.02 46.54
CA THR A 22 20.79 -16.94 45.63
C THR A 22 20.40 -16.28 44.30
N LEU A 23 21.35 -15.62 43.64
CA LEU A 23 21.11 -14.98 42.33
C LEU A 23 20.53 -15.99 41.31
N SER A 24 20.96 -17.24 41.36
CA SER A 24 20.40 -18.33 40.55
C SER A 24 18.91 -18.58 40.82
N ASN A 25 18.47 -18.56 42.08
CA ASN A 25 17.06 -18.73 42.45
C ASN A 25 16.24 -17.44 42.25
N ARG A 26 16.90 -16.27 42.12
CA ARG A 26 16.26 -15.02 41.70
C ARG A 26 16.04 -14.96 40.19
N ILE A 27 16.90 -15.61 39.41
CA ILE A 27 16.84 -15.67 37.94
C ILE A 27 16.03 -16.88 37.45
N SER A 28 15.99 -17.99 38.22
CA SER A 28 15.02 -19.05 37.99
C SER A 28 13.65 -18.50 38.38
N GLY A 29 12.95 -17.90 37.41
CA GLY A 29 11.57 -17.51 37.60
C GLY A 29 10.79 -18.67 38.21
N ASP A 30 9.90 -18.33 39.15
CA ASP A 30 8.94 -19.20 39.83
C ASP A 30 8.43 -20.25 38.82
N GLN A 31 9.00 -21.47 38.83
CA GLN A 31 8.59 -22.56 37.97
C GLN A 31 7.34 -23.20 38.57
N ASP A 32 6.30 -22.39 38.76
CA ASP A 32 4.98 -22.88 39.13
C ASP A 32 4.46 -23.70 37.94
N GLY A 33 4.20 -25.00 38.18
CA GLY A 33 3.59 -25.89 37.18
C GLY A 33 2.27 -25.33 36.62
N ASP A 34 1.54 -24.56 37.43
CA ASP A 34 0.30 -23.88 37.04
C ASP A 34 0.52 -22.73 36.04
N ALA A 35 1.60 -21.95 36.19
CA ALA A 35 1.97 -20.91 35.23
C ALA A 35 2.39 -21.53 33.88
N THR A 36 3.02 -22.71 33.93
CA THR A 36 3.46 -23.45 32.74
C THR A 36 2.27 -24.09 31.99
N LEU A 37 1.29 -24.64 32.72
CA LEU A 37 0.05 -25.20 32.14
C LEU A 37 -0.78 -24.11 31.43
N PHE A 38 -0.91 -22.93 32.06
CA PHE A 38 -1.64 -21.81 31.46
C PHE A 38 -0.92 -21.28 30.21
N GLY A 39 0.40 -21.12 30.26
CA GLY A 39 1.20 -20.72 29.09
C GLY A 39 1.10 -21.71 27.93
N GLY A 40 1.15 -23.01 28.20
CA GLY A 40 0.98 -24.07 27.19
C GLY A 40 -0.41 -24.08 26.57
N GLY A 41 -1.47 -23.92 27.37
CA GLY A 41 -2.84 -23.83 26.85
C GLY A 41 -3.08 -22.60 25.99
N VAL A 42 -2.57 -21.44 26.42
CA VAL A 42 -2.72 -20.17 25.69
C VAL A 42 -1.99 -20.20 24.35
N THR A 43 -0.75 -20.68 24.33
CA THR A 43 0.06 -20.74 23.10
C THR A 43 -0.57 -21.66 22.05
N ASN A 44 -1.14 -22.81 22.46
CA ASN A 44 -1.86 -23.72 21.57
C ASN A 44 -3.14 -23.11 20.95
N HIS A 45 -3.76 -22.13 21.62
CA HIS A 45 -4.99 -21.49 21.14
C HIS A 45 -4.80 -20.06 20.63
N ALA A 46 -3.56 -19.55 20.59
CA ALA A 46 -3.26 -18.18 20.18
C ALA A 46 -3.76 -17.85 18.78
N ASN A 47 -3.62 -18.78 17.83
CA ASN A 47 -4.14 -18.61 16.46
C ASN A 47 -5.66 -18.41 16.44
N ARG A 48 -6.40 -19.21 17.22
CA ARG A 48 -7.85 -19.06 17.31
C ARG A 48 -8.24 -17.74 17.96
N LEU A 49 -7.49 -17.29 18.96
CA LEU A 49 -7.68 -15.98 19.57
C LEU A 49 -7.48 -14.84 18.57
N PHE A 50 -6.45 -14.92 17.73
CA PHE A 50 -6.23 -13.95 16.64
C PHE A 50 -7.36 -13.96 15.62
N GLU A 51 -7.92 -15.12 15.27
CA GLU A 51 -9.10 -15.22 14.43
C GLU A 51 -10.34 -14.57 15.06
N MET A 52 -10.56 -14.77 16.37
CA MET A 52 -11.68 -14.15 17.10
C MET A 52 -11.60 -12.63 17.10
N SER A 53 -10.39 -12.06 17.11
CA SER A 53 -10.18 -10.61 16.95
C SER A 53 -10.75 -10.07 15.63
N GLN A 54 -11.01 -10.94 14.65
CA GLN A 54 -11.63 -10.62 13.36
C GLN A 54 -13.06 -11.14 13.23
N SER A 55 -13.76 -11.39 14.35
CA SER A 55 -15.18 -11.75 14.38
C SER A 55 -16.05 -10.62 13.82
N LYS A 56 -17.22 -10.93 13.22
CA LYS A 56 -18.21 -9.90 12.85
C LYS A 56 -18.85 -9.23 14.07
N ASP A 57 -18.95 -9.93 15.20
CA ASP A 57 -19.44 -9.33 16.45
C ASP A 57 -18.36 -8.46 17.10
N ARG A 58 -18.61 -7.15 17.17
CA ARG A 58 -17.71 -6.16 17.78
C ARG A 58 -17.38 -6.45 19.25
N ARG A 59 -18.28 -7.10 20.00
CA ARG A 59 -18.05 -7.46 21.41
C ARG A 59 -17.02 -8.57 21.51
N VAL A 60 -17.12 -9.57 20.64
CA VAL A 60 -16.14 -10.65 20.54
C VAL A 60 -14.79 -10.10 20.11
N ARG A 61 -14.75 -9.21 19.11
CA ARG A 61 -13.50 -8.55 18.70
C ARG A 61 -12.83 -7.80 19.85
N TYR A 62 -13.60 -6.98 20.56
CA TYR A 62 -13.08 -6.20 21.69
C TYR A 62 -12.57 -7.10 22.82
N ALA A 63 -13.35 -8.11 23.23
CA ALA A 63 -12.94 -9.05 24.27
C ALA A 63 -11.69 -9.85 23.89
N ALA A 64 -11.58 -10.28 22.62
CA ALA A 64 -10.39 -10.94 22.11
C ALA A 64 -9.17 -10.02 22.10
N LEU A 65 -9.32 -8.76 21.67
CA LEU A 65 -8.26 -7.76 21.68
C LEU A 65 -7.78 -7.44 23.11
N ASP A 66 -8.70 -7.31 24.05
CA ASP A 66 -8.37 -7.06 25.46
C ASP A 66 -7.58 -8.23 26.05
N LEU A 67 -8.02 -9.47 25.81
CA LEU A 67 -7.29 -10.67 26.20
C LEU A 67 -5.90 -10.74 25.55
N ILE A 68 -5.79 -10.45 24.25
CA ILE A 68 -4.49 -10.35 23.56
C ILE A 68 -3.58 -9.34 24.28
N GLY A 69 -4.10 -8.20 24.70
CA GLY A 69 -3.35 -7.18 25.42
C GLY A 69 -2.81 -7.64 26.77
N LEU A 70 -3.57 -8.46 27.50
CA LEU A 70 -3.11 -9.10 28.74
C LEU A 70 -2.00 -10.11 28.47
N LEU A 71 -2.20 -10.98 27.47
CA LEU A 71 -1.25 -12.04 27.14
C LEU A 71 0.08 -11.51 26.59
N LEU A 72 0.05 -10.43 25.80
CA LEU A 72 1.27 -9.73 25.35
C LEU A 72 2.05 -9.14 26.52
N ARG A 73 1.35 -8.57 27.51
CA ARG A 73 1.96 -7.98 28.70
C ARG A 73 2.67 -9.03 29.55
N GLN A 74 2.06 -10.20 29.68
CA GLN A 74 2.57 -11.35 30.41
C GLN A 74 3.64 -12.14 29.63
N GLY A 75 3.89 -11.81 28.35
CA GLY A 75 4.86 -12.52 27.52
C GLY A 75 4.40 -13.91 27.07
N LEU A 76 3.10 -14.22 27.17
CA LEU A 76 2.53 -15.53 26.84
C LEU A 76 2.16 -15.69 25.35
N VAL A 77 2.20 -14.60 24.58
CA VAL A 77 1.92 -14.60 23.14
C VAL A 77 3.10 -13.97 22.42
N ASN A 78 3.50 -14.59 21.30
CA ASN A 78 4.55 -14.07 20.44
C ASN A 78 4.11 -12.74 19.80
N PRO A 79 4.78 -11.61 20.11
CA PRO A 79 4.40 -10.32 19.57
C PRO A 79 4.53 -10.24 18.05
N ASN A 80 5.49 -10.94 17.46
CA ASN A 80 5.66 -10.96 16.01
C ASN A 80 4.43 -11.55 15.32
N GLU A 81 3.81 -12.58 15.89
CA GLU A 81 2.58 -13.20 15.34
C GLU A 81 1.36 -12.31 15.55
N CYS A 82 1.30 -11.62 16.69
CA CYS A 82 0.16 -10.77 17.05
C CYS A 82 0.11 -9.42 16.32
N ILE A 83 1.25 -8.77 16.08
CA ILE A 83 1.34 -7.41 15.50
C ILE A 83 0.50 -7.25 14.21
N PRO A 84 0.53 -8.18 13.23
CA PRO A 84 -0.33 -8.08 12.04
C PRO A 84 -1.83 -7.97 12.36
N PHE A 85 -2.33 -8.67 13.39
CA PHE A 85 -3.72 -8.60 13.81
C PHE A 85 -4.05 -7.28 14.52
N LEU A 86 -3.11 -6.72 15.28
CA LEU A 86 -3.26 -5.38 15.86
C LEU A 86 -3.34 -4.29 14.76
N PHE A 87 -2.54 -4.42 13.69
CA PHE A 87 -2.68 -3.58 12.51
C PHE A 87 -4.05 -3.78 11.83
N ALA A 88 -4.50 -5.02 11.69
CA ALA A 88 -5.81 -5.31 11.10
C ALA A 88 -6.95 -4.59 11.83
N LEU A 89 -6.88 -4.55 13.16
CA LEU A 89 -7.86 -3.89 14.02
C LEU A 89 -7.82 -2.35 13.94
N GLN A 90 -6.72 -1.73 13.49
CA GLN A 90 -6.76 -0.32 13.10
C GLN A 90 -7.71 -0.09 11.92
N GLY A 91 -7.93 -1.11 11.10
CA GLY A 91 -8.93 -1.14 10.05
C GLY A 91 -10.38 -1.23 10.55
N ASP A 92 -10.68 -1.24 11.86
CA ASP A 92 -12.07 -1.25 12.33
C ASP A 92 -12.71 0.15 12.25
N VAL A 93 -13.05 0.60 11.03
CA VAL A 93 -13.43 1.99 10.71
C VAL A 93 -14.66 2.50 11.48
N GLU A 94 -15.59 1.63 11.87
CA GLU A 94 -16.80 2.00 12.64
C GLU A 94 -16.63 1.90 14.16
N ASN A 95 -15.55 1.28 14.67
CA ASN A 95 -15.38 1.04 16.11
C ASN A 95 -14.11 1.73 16.66
N ALA A 96 -14.24 2.99 17.06
CA ALA A 96 -13.12 3.78 17.58
C ALA A 96 -12.45 3.17 18.82
N ALA A 97 -13.22 2.58 19.75
CA ALA A 97 -12.67 1.96 20.97
C ALA A 97 -11.72 0.79 20.69
N ILE A 98 -12.06 -0.06 19.70
CA ILE A 98 -11.21 -1.17 19.25
C ILE A 98 -9.91 -0.62 18.65
N ARG A 99 -10.00 0.38 17.77
CA ARG A 99 -8.81 1.03 17.19
C ARG A 99 -7.92 1.65 18.27
N SER A 100 -8.51 2.34 19.25
CA SER A 100 -7.77 2.96 20.35
C SER A 100 -7.01 1.93 21.18
N LEU A 101 -7.65 0.83 21.56
CA LEU A 101 -6.99 -0.23 22.32
C LEU A 101 -5.87 -0.91 21.50
N ALA A 102 -6.12 -1.22 20.23
CA ALA A 102 -5.11 -1.80 19.35
C ALA A 102 -3.92 -0.84 19.13
N LEU A 103 -4.18 0.47 19.04
CA LEU A 103 -3.14 1.48 18.93
C LEU A 103 -2.29 1.54 20.20
N GLN A 104 -2.91 1.49 21.39
CA GLN A 104 -2.18 1.46 22.65
C GLN A 104 -1.27 0.24 22.75
N LEU A 105 -1.73 -0.94 22.30
CA LEU A 105 -0.89 -2.14 22.25
C LEU A 105 0.25 -1.99 21.24
N LEU A 106 -0.02 -1.50 20.03
CA LEU A 106 1.02 -1.23 19.03
C LEU A 106 2.08 -0.24 19.55
N MET A 107 1.67 0.81 20.25
CA MET A 107 2.59 1.79 20.85
C MET A 107 3.50 1.13 21.90
N LYS A 108 2.93 0.34 22.82
CA LYS A 108 3.70 -0.39 23.83
C LYS A 108 4.69 -1.38 23.20
N GLU A 109 4.26 -2.11 22.17
CA GLU A 109 5.14 -3.03 21.45
C GLU A 109 6.21 -2.28 20.64
N GLY A 110 5.89 -1.10 20.09
CA GLY A 110 6.81 -0.24 19.36
C GLY A 110 7.88 0.41 20.22
N GLU A 111 7.56 0.76 21.47
CA GLU A 111 8.54 1.26 22.46
C GLU A 111 9.56 0.17 22.83
N ARG A 112 9.08 -1.06 23.00
CA ARG A 112 9.92 -2.21 23.37
C ARG A 112 10.72 -2.75 22.18
N ARG A 113 10.11 -2.79 20.98
CA ARG A 113 10.68 -3.41 19.77
C ARG A 113 10.37 -2.57 18.52
N PRO A 114 11.05 -1.42 18.34
CA PRO A 114 10.75 -0.49 17.25
C PRO A 114 10.87 -1.10 15.84
N ASP A 115 11.77 -2.07 15.65
CA ASP A 115 11.98 -2.74 14.37
C ASP A 115 10.85 -3.72 14.00
N ALA A 116 10.17 -4.32 14.99
CA ALA A 116 9.14 -5.33 14.78
C ALA A 116 7.92 -4.73 14.06
N LEU A 117 7.50 -3.52 14.43
CA LEU A 117 6.38 -2.85 13.77
C LEU A 117 6.66 -2.58 12.29
N ARG A 118 7.86 -2.09 11.96
CA ARG A 118 8.27 -1.85 10.56
C ARG A 118 8.30 -3.15 9.76
N GLN A 119 8.89 -4.22 10.31
CA GLN A 119 9.02 -5.50 9.60
C GLN A 119 7.67 -6.17 9.35
N ARG A 120 6.68 -5.93 10.20
CA ARG A 120 5.36 -6.58 10.12
C ARG A 120 4.30 -5.72 9.44
N ILE A 121 4.60 -4.47 9.06
CA ILE A 121 3.59 -3.59 8.46
C ILE A 121 3.00 -4.12 7.16
N CYS A 122 3.78 -4.76 6.27
CA CYS A 122 3.23 -5.35 5.04
C CYS A 122 2.17 -6.41 5.35
N VAL A 123 2.51 -7.32 6.26
CA VAL A 123 1.59 -8.37 6.69
C VAL A 123 0.38 -7.73 7.37
N GLY A 124 0.59 -6.69 8.20
CA GLY A 124 -0.48 -5.93 8.84
C GLY A 124 -1.39 -5.17 7.88
N ALA A 125 -0.85 -4.57 6.81
CA ALA A 125 -1.61 -3.87 5.78
C ALA A 125 -2.49 -4.86 4.98
N LYS A 126 -1.92 -6.01 4.61
CA LYS A 126 -2.70 -7.10 4.00
C LYS A 126 -3.78 -7.61 4.94
N GLN A 127 -3.45 -7.85 6.21
CA GLN A 127 -4.42 -8.30 7.21
C GLN A 127 -5.53 -7.26 7.44
N ALA A 128 -5.22 -5.96 7.40
CA ALA A 128 -6.20 -4.88 7.50
C ALA A 128 -7.11 -4.80 6.26
N TYR A 129 -6.56 -5.03 5.08
CA TYR A 129 -7.35 -5.16 3.84
C TYR A 129 -8.29 -6.38 3.90
N ASP A 130 -7.80 -7.54 4.32
CA ASP A 130 -8.62 -8.74 4.47
C ASP A 130 -9.70 -8.56 5.55
N PHE A 131 -9.35 -7.87 6.64
CA PHE A 131 -10.30 -7.47 7.68
C PHE A 131 -11.41 -6.56 7.11
N GLN A 132 -11.05 -5.56 6.33
CA GLN A 132 -12.01 -4.67 5.66
C GLN A 132 -13.01 -5.47 4.81
N ARG A 133 -12.50 -6.37 3.97
CA ARG A 133 -13.36 -7.22 3.11
C ARG A 133 -14.24 -8.17 3.89
N ARG A 134 -13.78 -8.67 5.04
CA ARG A 134 -14.53 -9.62 5.88
C ARG A 134 -15.63 -8.94 6.71
N ILE A 135 -15.28 -7.82 7.34
CA ILE A 135 -16.16 -7.13 8.31
C ILE A 135 -17.11 -6.16 7.61
N TYR A 136 -16.65 -5.52 6.55
CA TYR A 136 -17.41 -4.55 5.77
C TYR A 136 -17.71 -5.07 4.36
N SER A 137 -18.06 -6.36 4.25
CA SER A 137 -18.33 -7.05 2.97
C SER A 137 -19.46 -6.42 2.14
N GLN A 138 -20.31 -5.63 2.78
CA GLN A 138 -21.39 -4.87 2.16
C GLN A 138 -20.94 -3.58 1.46
N LYS A 139 -19.69 -3.15 1.67
CA LYS A 139 -19.13 -1.97 1.00
C LYS A 139 -18.47 -2.40 -0.30
N ASP A 140 -18.61 -1.58 -1.33
CA ASP A 140 -18.10 -1.88 -2.69
C ASP A 140 -16.58 -2.06 -2.72
N ALA A 141 -15.85 -1.33 -1.87
CA ALA A 141 -14.40 -1.39 -1.79
C ALA A 141 -13.90 -1.34 -0.34
N ALA A 142 -12.79 -2.03 -0.09
CA ALA A 142 -12.03 -1.89 1.15
C ALA A 142 -11.43 -0.49 1.25
N SER A 143 -11.53 0.15 2.42
CA SER A 143 -11.00 1.50 2.62
C SER A 143 -9.95 1.55 3.72
N ALA A 144 -8.84 2.21 3.44
CA ALA A 144 -7.80 2.50 4.43
C ALA A 144 -8.07 3.82 5.18
N LEU A 145 -9.28 4.36 5.09
CA LEU A 145 -9.61 5.70 5.54
C LEU A 145 -10.70 5.67 6.62
N ILE A 146 -10.56 6.55 7.60
CA ILE A 146 -11.58 6.83 8.61
C ILE A 146 -12.04 8.28 8.51
N THR A 147 -13.32 8.48 8.79
CA THR A 147 -13.86 9.81 9.01
C THR A 147 -13.56 10.25 10.44
N VAL A 148 -13.00 11.45 10.58
CA VAL A 148 -12.74 12.08 11.88
C VAL A 148 -13.48 13.41 11.94
N ARG A 149 -14.18 13.66 13.05
CA ARG A 149 -14.84 14.94 13.31
C ARG A 149 -13.96 15.77 14.22
N ARG A 150 -13.55 16.96 13.76
CA ARG A 150 -12.83 17.96 14.56
C ARG A 150 -13.68 19.22 14.64
N GLY A 151 -14.51 19.32 15.68
CA GLY A 151 -15.50 20.39 15.80
C GLY A 151 -16.56 20.29 14.69
N ARG A 152 -16.72 21.36 13.91
CA ARG A 152 -17.67 21.42 12.78
C ARG A 152 -17.12 20.86 11.47
N VAL A 153 -15.80 20.60 11.39
CA VAL A 153 -15.14 20.13 10.17
C VAL A 153 -15.03 18.61 10.22
N GLN A 154 -15.48 17.96 9.15
CA GLN A 154 -15.28 16.54 8.92
C GLN A 154 -14.02 16.36 8.06
N GLY A 155 -13.07 15.57 8.55
CA GLY A 155 -11.84 15.24 7.84
C GLY A 155 -11.70 13.75 7.61
N THR A 156 -10.74 13.39 6.77
CA THR A 156 -10.39 12.01 6.44
C THR A 156 -8.97 11.72 6.88
N GLU A 157 -8.77 10.62 7.59
CA GLU A 157 -7.45 10.18 8.07
C GLU A 157 -7.17 8.74 7.65
N CYS A 158 -5.90 8.41 7.45
CA CYS A 158 -5.46 7.03 7.25
C CYS A 158 -5.65 6.21 8.55
N ILE A 159 -6.10 4.96 8.42
CA ILE A 159 -6.23 4.01 9.56
C ILE A 159 -4.91 3.82 10.31
N PHE A 160 -3.77 3.97 9.63
CA PHE A 160 -2.44 3.87 10.23
C PHE A 160 -1.83 5.22 10.60
N GLY A 161 -2.55 6.33 10.43
CA GLY A 161 -2.02 7.68 10.67
C GLY A 161 -1.50 7.88 12.10
N SER A 162 -2.25 7.40 13.10
CA SER A 162 -1.82 7.44 14.50
C SER A 162 -0.63 6.53 14.79
N VAL A 163 -0.59 5.33 14.20
CA VAL A 163 0.56 4.42 14.35
C VAL A 163 1.81 5.03 13.73
N PHE A 164 1.69 5.60 12.53
CA PHE A 164 2.78 6.29 11.86
C PHE A 164 3.31 7.44 12.71
N ARG A 165 2.42 8.33 13.17
CA ARG A 165 2.80 9.49 13.98
C ARG A 165 3.52 9.10 15.26
N ASN A 166 2.98 8.14 16.01
CA ASN A 166 3.50 7.81 17.34
C ASN A 166 4.68 6.84 17.31
N CYS A 167 4.72 5.91 16.36
CA CYS A 167 5.65 4.78 16.39
C CYS A 167 6.74 4.81 15.30
N ILE A 168 6.52 5.49 14.17
CA ILE A 168 7.38 5.38 12.97
C ILE A 168 8.02 6.72 12.60
N SER A 169 7.29 7.83 12.76
CA SER A 169 7.65 9.15 12.26
C SER A 169 9.01 9.68 12.75
N LYS A 170 9.45 9.27 13.96
CA LYS A 170 10.66 9.78 14.59
C LYS A 170 11.95 9.29 13.93
N SER A 171 11.93 8.13 13.27
CA SER A 171 13.13 7.53 12.68
C SER A 171 13.04 7.51 11.16
N GLN A 172 13.92 8.26 10.49
CA GLN A 172 13.99 8.29 9.02
C GLN A 172 14.18 6.89 8.43
N LYS A 173 15.01 6.04 9.06
CA LYS A 173 15.19 4.64 8.67
C LYS A 173 13.87 3.86 8.73
N GLN A 174 13.05 4.09 9.75
CA GLN A 174 11.75 3.44 9.88
C GLN A 174 10.74 3.97 8.86
N ARG A 175 10.67 5.29 8.64
CA ARG A 175 9.81 5.91 7.62
C ARG A 175 10.12 5.37 6.23
N ARG A 176 11.39 5.44 5.81
CA ARG A 176 11.84 4.93 4.49
C ARG A 176 11.58 3.43 4.34
N GLY A 177 11.86 2.65 5.39
CA GLY A 177 11.59 1.22 5.38
C GLY A 177 10.10 0.90 5.26
N LEU A 178 9.22 1.66 5.95
CA LEU A 178 7.77 1.56 5.77
C LEU A 178 7.36 1.84 4.32
N PHE A 179 7.85 2.93 3.73
CA PHE A 179 7.46 3.31 2.37
C PHE A 179 7.93 2.29 1.34
N LYS A 180 9.19 1.84 1.40
CA LYS A 180 9.71 0.76 0.55
C LYS A 180 8.87 -0.51 0.68
N ASN A 181 8.55 -0.90 1.92
CA ASN A 181 7.75 -2.07 2.20
C ASN A 181 6.35 -1.99 1.57
N LEU A 182 5.65 -0.86 1.69
CA LEU A 182 4.33 -0.68 1.07
C LEU A 182 4.41 -0.59 -0.46
N LEU A 183 5.42 0.11 -1.00
CA LEU A 183 5.62 0.26 -2.44
C LEU A 183 6.03 -1.06 -3.11
N SER A 184 6.69 -1.97 -2.38
CA SER A 184 7.01 -3.31 -2.88
C SER A 184 5.79 -4.16 -3.27
N PHE A 185 4.57 -3.78 -2.85
CA PHE A 185 3.36 -4.44 -3.34
C PHE A 185 3.12 -4.19 -4.83
N PHE A 186 3.58 -3.05 -5.34
CA PHE A 186 3.47 -2.67 -6.75
C PHE A 186 4.62 -3.22 -7.59
N GLU A 187 5.72 -3.66 -6.97
CA GLU A 187 6.86 -4.20 -7.70
C GLU A 187 6.59 -5.63 -8.17
N THR A 188 6.80 -5.88 -9.47
CA THR A 188 6.78 -7.22 -10.07
C THR A 188 8.18 -7.63 -10.52
N ALA A 189 8.61 -8.86 -10.21
CA ALA A 189 9.96 -9.33 -10.49
C ALA A 189 10.33 -9.31 -11.98
N GLU A 190 9.39 -9.67 -12.87
CA GLU A 190 9.52 -9.55 -14.32
C GLU A 190 8.13 -9.35 -14.96
N VAL A 191 8.03 -8.52 -16.00
CA VAL A 191 6.84 -8.47 -16.87
C VAL A 191 6.89 -9.68 -17.80
N ASN A 192 6.69 -10.88 -17.25
CA ASN A 192 6.41 -12.04 -18.08
C ASN A 192 4.94 -11.96 -18.50
N VAL A 193 4.69 -11.66 -19.78
CA VAL A 193 3.34 -11.49 -20.35
C VAL A 193 2.54 -12.81 -20.31
N GLU A 194 3.22 -13.95 -20.17
CA GLU A 194 2.61 -15.27 -20.05
C GLU A 194 2.23 -15.61 -18.61
N THR A 195 2.77 -14.93 -17.60
CA THR A 195 2.39 -15.17 -16.20
C THR A 195 1.20 -14.30 -15.78
N PRO A 196 0.12 -14.90 -15.22
CA PRO A 196 -0.98 -14.13 -14.67
C PRO A 196 -0.48 -13.09 -13.67
N PHE A 197 -1.02 -11.87 -13.76
CA PHE A 197 -0.64 -10.72 -12.90
C PHE A 197 -0.51 -11.10 -11.41
N ALA A 198 -1.49 -11.87 -10.91
CA ALA A 198 -1.57 -12.30 -9.53
C ALA A 198 -0.64 -13.48 -9.16
N LYS A 199 0.36 -13.84 -9.97
CA LYS A 199 1.48 -14.71 -9.54
C LYS A 199 2.77 -13.93 -9.26
N ASN A 200 2.81 -12.64 -9.61
CA ASN A 200 4.03 -11.83 -9.59
C ASN A 200 4.16 -10.88 -8.38
N VAL A 201 3.14 -10.80 -7.51
CA VAL A 201 3.19 -9.97 -6.29
C VAL A 201 4.00 -10.70 -5.21
N HIS A 202 5.12 -10.10 -4.80
CA HIS A 202 6.17 -10.69 -3.94
C HIS A 202 5.67 -11.23 -2.58
N LEU A 203 4.47 -10.82 -2.13
CA LEU A 203 3.84 -11.26 -0.88
C LEU A 203 3.03 -12.57 -0.97
N LEU A 204 2.71 -13.06 -2.18
CA LEU A 204 1.95 -14.31 -2.34
C LEU A 204 2.75 -15.56 -1.94
N LYS A 205 4.09 -15.46 -1.87
CA LYS A 205 4.93 -16.53 -1.32
C LYS A 205 4.87 -16.64 0.21
N ILE A 206 4.37 -15.63 0.92
CA ILE A 206 4.35 -15.59 2.40
C ILE A 206 3.04 -16.14 2.97
N SER A 207 1.98 -16.23 2.16
CA SER A 207 0.67 -16.68 2.60
C SER A 207 0.18 -17.76 1.64
N GLY A 208 0.37 -19.02 2.03
CA GLY A 208 0.11 -20.17 1.20
C GLY A 208 -1.29 -20.19 0.56
N GLY A 209 -1.32 -20.48 -0.74
CA GLY A 209 -2.42 -21.23 -1.37
C GLY A 209 -3.73 -20.50 -1.69
N GLY A 210 -3.76 -19.17 -1.85
CA GLY A 210 -4.95 -18.47 -2.35
C GLY A 210 -5.01 -18.40 -3.88
N GLN A 211 -6.14 -18.75 -4.49
CA GLN A 211 -6.36 -18.57 -5.94
C GLN A 211 -6.27 -17.09 -6.34
N ALA A 212 -5.55 -16.86 -7.44
CA ALA A 212 -5.13 -15.60 -8.00
C ALA A 212 -6.22 -14.96 -8.89
N ASN A 213 -7.30 -14.43 -8.28
CA ASN A 213 -8.41 -13.77 -9.01
C ASN A 213 -8.65 -12.36 -8.47
N GLY A 214 -8.23 -11.31 -9.19
CA GLY A 214 -8.62 -9.90 -8.99
C GLY A 214 -8.25 -9.23 -7.65
N SER A 215 -7.79 -9.99 -6.65
CA SER A 215 -7.55 -9.56 -5.27
C SER A 215 -6.47 -8.49 -5.13
N ASP A 216 -5.55 -8.45 -6.09
CA ASP A 216 -4.30 -7.72 -5.95
C ASP A 216 -4.50 -6.24 -6.28
N LEU A 217 -5.26 -5.91 -7.33
CA LEU A 217 -5.56 -4.50 -7.64
C LEU A 217 -6.35 -3.79 -6.54
N SER A 218 -7.27 -4.52 -5.90
CA SER A 218 -8.02 -3.99 -4.77
C SER A 218 -7.11 -3.77 -3.54
N LEU A 219 -6.13 -4.65 -3.31
CA LEU A 219 -5.11 -4.44 -2.28
C LEU A 219 -4.17 -3.28 -2.62
N LEU A 220 -3.80 -3.12 -3.90
CA LEU A 220 -2.99 -1.99 -4.39
C LEU A 220 -3.73 -0.67 -4.23
N SER A 221 -5.02 -0.62 -4.58
CA SER A 221 -5.89 0.52 -4.31
C SER A 221 -5.90 0.85 -2.81
N PHE A 222 -6.15 -0.14 -1.95
CA PHE A 222 -6.12 0.05 -0.50
C PHE A 222 -4.76 0.56 0.00
N THR A 223 -3.66 0.04 -0.53
CA THR A 223 -2.29 0.42 -0.16
C THR A 223 -1.96 1.83 -0.62
N SER A 224 -2.41 2.22 -1.82
CA SER A 224 -2.25 3.58 -2.33
C SER A 224 -3.01 4.60 -1.47
N GLN A 225 -4.17 4.24 -0.91
CA GLN A 225 -4.88 5.09 0.07
C GLN A 225 -4.06 5.28 1.35
N ILE A 226 -3.36 4.24 1.84
CA ILE A 226 -2.47 4.38 3.00
C ILE A 226 -1.41 5.43 2.69
N LEU A 227 -0.68 5.29 1.58
CA LEU A 227 0.38 6.22 1.18
C LEU A 227 -0.14 7.63 0.88
N ALA A 228 -1.36 7.79 0.35
CA ALA A 228 -1.91 9.12 0.07
C ALA A 228 -2.28 9.92 1.34
N TYR A 229 -2.64 9.23 2.43
CA TYR A 229 -3.22 9.85 3.65
C TYR A 229 -2.39 9.68 4.92
N LEU A 230 -1.18 9.11 4.85
CA LEU A 230 -0.25 9.16 5.98
C LEU A 230 0.11 10.62 6.32
N PRO A 231 0.17 11.00 7.61
CA PRO A 231 0.38 12.39 8.01
C PRO A 231 1.87 12.76 7.95
N TYR A 232 2.37 13.05 6.76
CA TYR A 232 3.76 13.47 6.54
C TYR A 232 4.07 14.80 7.21
N ALA A 233 5.16 14.84 7.96
CA ALA A 233 5.63 16.03 8.67
C ALA A 233 6.95 16.57 8.10
N ALA A 234 7.75 15.72 7.45
CA ALA A 234 8.99 16.11 6.77
C ALA A 234 8.79 16.05 5.26
N ALA A 235 9.31 17.03 4.52
CA ALA A 235 9.25 17.03 3.06
C ALA A 235 9.96 15.81 2.44
N SER A 236 10.97 15.27 3.13
CA SER A 236 11.71 14.07 2.72
C SER A 236 10.81 12.83 2.59
N ASP A 237 9.67 12.78 3.27
CA ASP A 237 8.76 11.63 3.23
C ASP A 237 7.99 11.50 1.89
N PRO A 238 7.18 12.49 1.47
CA PRO A 238 6.52 12.43 0.17
C PRO A 238 7.52 12.45 -1.00
N LEU A 239 8.65 13.15 -0.87
CA LEU A 239 9.71 13.13 -1.90
C LEU A 239 10.31 11.73 -2.07
N PHE A 240 10.56 11.01 -0.98
CA PHE A 240 11.04 9.63 -1.04
C PHE A 240 10.07 8.70 -1.78
N ILE A 241 8.77 8.83 -1.48
CA ILE A 241 7.73 8.05 -2.14
C ILE A 241 7.66 8.39 -3.62
N ILE A 242 7.67 9.68 -3.97
CA ILE A 242 7.63 10.16 -5.37
C ILE A 242 8.84 9.63 -6.16
N HIS A 243 10.05 9.72 -5.60
CA HIS A 243 11.27 9.22 -6.23
C HIS A 243 11.19 7.71 -6.48
N HIS A 244 10.77 6.93 -5.48
CA HIS A 244 10.67 5.48 -5.63
C HIS A 244 9.56 5.06 -6.60
N ILE A 245 8.43 5.77 -6.62
CA ILE A 245 7.41 5.62 -7.67
C ILE A 245 8.03 5.87 -9.05
N GLY A 246 8.80 6.94 -9.22
CA GLY A 246 9.52 7.23 -10.46
C GLY A 246 10.36 6.04 -10.91
N SER A 247 11.15 5.44 -10.02
CA SER A 247 11.95 4.24 -10.33
C SER A 247 11.08 3.06 -10.80
N ILE A 248 9.94 2.81 -10.14
CA ILE A 248 9.01 1.73 -10.54
C ILE A 248 8.41 2.02 -11.91
N VAL A 249 7.94 3.25 -12.15
CA VAL A 249 7.30 3.68 -13.40
C VAL A 249 8.29 3.61 -14.57
N THR A 250 9.51 4.11 -14.41
CA THR A 250 10.54 4.08 -15.45
C THR A 250 10.93 2.67 -15.86
N ILE A 251 10.92 1.70 -14.93
CA ILE A 251 11.30 0.31 -15.23
C ILE A 251 10.10 -0.53 -15.68
N GLN A 252 9.04 -0.60 -14.88
CA GLN A 252 7.89 -1.47 -15.16
C GLN A 252 6.90 -0.82 -16.13
N GLY A 253 6.71 0.49 -16.05
CA GLY A 253 5.82 1.22 -16.96
C GLY A 253 6.30 1.14 -18.41
N THR A 254 7.60 1.32 -18.66
CA THR A 254 8.19 1.18 -20.01
C THR A 254 8.05 -0.25 -20.53
N GLN A 255 8.38 -1.26 -19.72
CA GLN A 255 8.18 -2.67 -20.07
C GLN A 255 6.72 -2.99 -20.46
N ILE A 256 5.74 -2.40 -19.76
CA ILE A 256 4.32 -2.58 -20.08
C ILE A 256 3.95 -1.87 -21.38
N VAL A 257 4.47 -0.66 -21.62
CA VAL A 257 4.30 0.08 -22.88
C VAL A 257 4.81 -0.75 -24.07
N ASP A 258 6.02 -1.30 -23.96
CA ASP A 258 6.64 -2.11 -25.00
C ASP A 258 5.86 -3.42 -25.24
N ALA A 259 5.41 -4.06 -24.16
CA ALA A 259 4.59 -5.26 -24.23
C ALA A 259 3.23 -5.01 -24.91
N PHE A 260 2.59 -3.86 -24.66
CA PHE A 260 1.38 -3.46 -25.39
C PHE A 260 1.67 -3.24 -26.87
N ALA A 261 2.75 -2.53 -27.21
CA ALA A 261 3.12 -2.28 -28.60
C ALA A 261 3.37 -3.59 -29.36
N ALA A 262 4.14 -4.51 -28.77
CA ALA A 262 4.39 -5.83 -29.34
C ALA A 262 3.10 -6.65 -29.54
N LEU A 263 2.15 -6.58 -28.60
CA LEU A 263 0.87 -7.28 -28.70
C LEU A 263 -0.06 -6.68 -29.75
N LEU A 264 -0.05 -5.36 -29.92
CA LEU A 264 -0.96 -4.62 -30.79
C LEU A 264 -0.48 -4.50 -32.25
N ARG A 265 0.83 -4.63 -32.48
CA ARG A 265 1.45 -4.53 -33.82
C ARG A 265 0.86 -5.52 -34.85
N PRO A 266 0.63 -6.82 -34.54
CA PRO A 266 0.02 -7.75 -35.51
C PRO A 266 -1.41 -7.38 -35.92
N ALA A 267 -2.11 -6.60 -35.09
CA ALA A 267 -3.46 -6.10 -35.39
C ALA A 267 -3.46 -4.77 -36.16
N GLY A 268 -2.28 -4.20 -36.44
CA GLY A 268 -2.13 -2.87 -37.06
C GLY A 268 -2.53 -1.72 -36.12
N LEU A 269 -2.50 -1.95 -34.81
CA LEU A 269 -2.90 -0.98 -33.78
C LEU A 269 -1.70 -0.29 -33.11
N ALA A 270 -0.48 -0.64 -33.50
CA ALA A 270 0.77 -0.01 -33.07
C ALA A 270 1.71 0.17 -34.27
N SER A 271 2.73 1.02 -34.12
CA SER A 271 3.75 1.26 -35.16
C SER A 271 4.44 -0.05 -35.58
N ASN A 272 4.67 -0.20 -36.88
CA ASN A 272 5.39 -1.34 -37.45
C ASN A 272 6.90 -1.22 -37.24
N ASP A 273 7.39 -0.01 -36.98
CA ASP A 273 8.79 0.20 -36.64
C ASP A 273 9.02 -0.25 -35.18
N GLU A 274 9.95 -1.19 -34.99
CA GLU A 274 10.29 -1.74 -33.68
C GLU A 274 11.18 -0.77 -32.87
N TYR A 275 11.81 0.19 -33.55
CA TYR A 275 12.68 1.21 -32.95
C TYR A 275 11.95 2.54 -32.69
N ASP A 276 10.70 2.65 -33.13
CA ASP A 276 9.86 3.81 -32.84
C ASP A 276 9.47 3.83 -31.36
N GLU A 277 9.56 4.99 -30.73
CA GLU A 277 9.19 5.14 -29.34
C GLU A 277 7.69 4.91 -29.20
N ALA A 278 7.34 3.74 -28.66
CA ALA A 278 6.00 3.20 -28.70
C ALA A 278 4.93 4.12 -28.11
N ASN A 279 5.30 5.14 -27.32
CA ASN A 279 4.40 6.05 -26.63
C ASN A 279 4.71 7.54 -26.88
N VAL A 280 5.19 7.97 -28.05
CA VAL A 280 5.36 9.42 -28.33
C VAL A 280 4.02 10.09 -28.61
N THR A 281 3.18 9.46 -29.44
CA THR A 281 1.92 10.04 -29.91
C THR A 281 0.71 9.21 -29.49
N GLU A 282 -0.47 9.83 -29.56
CA GLU A 282 -1.74 9.15 -29.28
C GLU A 282 -2.12 8.19 -30.41
N ASP A 283 -2.32 6.91 -30.06
CA ASP A 283 -2.69 5.87 -31.02
C ASP A 283 -4.21 5.77 -31.29
N ALA A 284 -4.60 4.82 -32.16
CA ALA A 284 -5.98 4.61 -32.55
C ALA A 284 -6.89 4.16 -31.38
N LEU A 285 -6.40 3.27 -30.50
CA LEU A 285 -7.16 2.77 -29.35
C LEU A 285 -7.39 3.88 -28.32
N GLU A 286 -6.40 4.74 -28.12
CA GLU A 286 -6.52 5.90 -27.23
C GLU A 286 -7.57 6.90 -27.72
N LYS A 287 -7.62 7.15 -29.02
CA LYS A 287 -8.64 8.03 -29.62
C LYS A 287 -10.04 7.46 -29.46
N VAL A 288 -10.24 6.16 -29.72
CA VAL A 288 -11.56 5.53 -29.59
C VAL A 288 -12.01 5.33 -28.15
N ALA A 289 -11.09 5.34 -27.17
CA ALA A 289 -11.43 5.27 -25.74
C ALA A 289 -12.35 6.41 -25.28
N ARG A 290 -12.30 7.55 -26.00
CA ARG A 290 -13.16 8.73 -25.77
C ARG A 290 -14.60 8.52 -26.24
N SER A 291 -14.86 7.47 -27.03
CA SER A 291 -16.20 7.09 -27.47
C SER A 291 -17.05 6.58 -26.30
N LYS A 292 -18.38 6.74 -26.41
CA LYS A 292 -19.33 6.17 -25.45
C LYS A 292 -19.24 4.64 -25.38
N PHE A 293 -18.98 3.99 -26.52
CA PHE A 293 -18.85 2.54 -26.65
C PHE A 293 -17.59 2.18 -27.47
N PRO A 294 -16.40 2.23 -26.88
CA PRO A 294 -15.13 1.99 -27.59
C PRO A 294 -15.08 0.63 -28.29
N SER A 295 -15.62 -0.43 -27.69
CA SER A 295 -15.64 -1.78 -28.27
C SER A 295 -16.43 -1.92 -29.56
N ARG A 296 -17.29 -0.96 -29.90
CA ARG A 296 -18.13 -0.99 -31.12
C ARG A 296 -17.50 -0.26 -32.31
N THR A 297 -16.29 0.30 -32.15
CA THR A 297 -15.62 0.99 -33.26
C THR A 297 -14.91 0.01 -34.19
N GLN A 298 -14.58 0.47 -35.40
CA GLN A 298 -13.91 -0.35 -36.40
C GLN A 298 -12.49 -0.71 -35.95
N GLU A 299 -11.79 0.20 -35.29
CA GLU A 299 -10.44 0.03 -34.76
C GLU A 299 -10.43 -1.04 -33.65
N ALA A 300 -11.40 -0.99 -32.73
CA ALA A 300 -11.52 -1.99 -31.67
C ALA A 300 -11.81 -3.40 -32.20
N SER A 301 -12.40 -3.54 -33.39
CA SER A 301 -12.63 -4.87 -34.00
C SER A 301 -11.33 -5.62 -34.26
N ALA A 302 -10.21 -4.92 -34.46
CA ALA A 302 -8.90 -5.53 -34.66
C ALA A 302 -8.35 -6.21 -33.38
N LEU A 303 -8.87 -5.88 -32.20
CA LEU A 303 -8.54 -6.58 -30.94
C LEU A 303 -8.99 -8.04 -30.93
N SER A 304 -9.89 -8.45 -31.84
CA SER A 304 -10.22 -9.86 -32.03
C SER A 304 -9.04 -10.70 -32.56
N LYS A 305 -8.02 -10.06 -33.14
CA LYS A 305 -6.85 -10.69 -33.75
C LYS A 305 -5.68 -10.90 -32.78
N ILE A 306 -5.74 -10.32 -31.57
CA ILE A 306 -4.67 -10.42 -30.58
C ILE A 306 -5.01 -11.45 -29.50
N ASP A 307 -4.02 -11.79 -28.69
CA ASP A 307 -4.24 -12.53 -27.45
C ASP A 307 -4.95 -11.64 -26.42
N GLN A 308 -6.25 -11.88 -26.26
CA GLN A 308 -7.14 -11.09 -25.43
C GLN A 308 -6.80 -11.22 -23.93
N LEU A 309 -6.32 -12.38 -23.50
CA LEU A 309 -5.93 -12.62 -22.11
C LEU A 309 -4.64 -11.88 -21.78
N LYS A 310 -3.67 -11.88 -22.70
CA LYS A 310 -2.46 -11.05 -22.57
C LYS A 310 -2.82 -9.57 -22.49
N PHE A 311 -3.76 -9.09 -23.30
CA PHE A 311 -4.24 -7.70 -23.23
C PHE A 311 -4.84 -7.38 -21.86
N LEU A 312 -5.75 -8.23 -21.35
CA LEU A 312 -6.33 -8.10 -20.01
C LEU A 312 -5.25 -8.07 -18.91
N HIS A 313 -4.26 -8.96 -18.97
CA HIS A 313 -3.16 -8.98 -18.00
C HIS A 313 -2.30 -7.72 -18.06
N LEU A 314 -2.05 -7.18 -19.26
CA LEU A 314 -1.36 -5.90 -19.42
C LEU A 314 -2.19 -4.74 -18.91
N CYS A 315 -3.51 -4.70 -19.13
CA CYS A 315 -4.40 -3.69 -18.54
C CYS A 315 -4.34 -3.72 -17.00
N ARG A 316 -4.30 -4.91 -16.39
CA ARG A 316 -4.16 -5.06 -14.93
C ARG A 316 -2.81 -4.54 -14.44
N ARG A 317 -1.72 -4.84 -15.16
CA ARG A 317 -0.40 -4.27 -14.85
C ARG A 317 -0.39 -2.74 -15.01
N GLY A 318 -0.97 -2.23 -16.09
CA GLY A 318 -1.15 -0.82 -16.36
C GLY A 318 -1.90 -0.11 -15.23
N ALA A 319 -3.00 -0.69 -14.73
CA ALA A 319 -3.77 -0.14 -13.61
C ALA A 319 -2.96 0.02 -12.32
N ALA A 320 -2.03 -0.91 -12.04
CA ALA A 320 -1.12 -0.76 -10.90
C ALA A 320 -0.21 0.46 -11.06
N ILE A 321 0.32 0.70 -12.26
CA ILE A 321 1.13 1.88 -12.58
C ILE A 321 0.29 3.17 -12.57
N VAL A 322 -0.95 3.13 -13.09
CA VAL A 322 -1.90 4.25 -13.04
C VAL A 322 -2.15 4.70 -11.59
N LEU A 323 -2.36 3.76 -10.65
CA LEU A 323 -2.49 4.08 -9.23
C LEU A 323 -1.24 4.80 -8.67
N LEU A 324 -0.03 4.37 -9.06
CA LEU A 324 1.22 5.02 -8.65
C LEU A 324 1.36 6.43 -9.25
N LEU A 325 1.05 6.61 -10.54
CA LEU A 325 1.10 7.90 -11.22
C LEU A 325 0.10 8.89 -10.61
N ARG A 326 -1.14 8.44 -10.33
CA ARG A 326 -2.15 9.22 -9.60
C ARG A 326 -1.68 9.57 -8.19
N LEU A 327 -1.03 8.63 -7.48
CA LEU A 327 -0.49 8.86 -6.13
C LEU A 327 0.64 9.90 -6.15
N LYS A 328 1.59 9.79 -7.09
CA LYS A 328 2.67 10.78 -7.31
C LYS A 328 2.08 12.17 -7.53
N ALA A 329 1.11 12.29 -8.45
CA ALA A 329 0.44 13.56 -8.74
C ALA A 329 -0.32 14.11 -7.51
N HIS A 330 -1.00 13.24 -6.75
CA HIS A 330 -1.70 13.63 -5.52
C HIS A 330 -0.76 14.14 -4.44
N LEU A 331 0.37 13.46 -4.20
CA LEU A 331 1.36 13.88 -3.19
C LEU A 331 2.01 15.21 -3.58
N ARG A 332 2.40 15.38 -4.86
CA ARG A 332 2.94 16.65 -5.37
C ARG A 332 1.99 17.81 -5.10
N ARG A 333 0.71 17.66 -5.46
CA ARG A 333 -0.33 18.68 -5.27
C ARG A 333 -0.65 18.93 -3.80
N SER A 334 -0.79 17.86 -3.02
CA SER A 334 -1.18 17.92 -1.60
C SER A 334 -0.14 18.61 -0.72
N TYR A 335 1.13 18.52 -1.10
CA TYR A 335 2.25 19.07 -0.34
C TYR A 335 2.96 20.23 -1.05
N ASN A 336 2.38 20.73 -2.16
CA ASN A 336 2.94 21.81 -2.97
C ASN A 336 4.43 21.58 -3.34
N LEU A 337 4.75 20.37 -3.79
CA LEU A 337 6.10 20.00 -4.20
C LEU A 337 6.30 20.34 -5.68
N SER A 338 7.25 21.23 -5.95
CA SER A 338 7.65 21.57 -7.32
C SER A 338 8.32 20.38 -8.02
N GLU A 339 8.30 20.42 -9.35
CA GLU A 339 8.93 19.40 -10.19
C GLU A 339 10.42 19.28 -9.94
N PHE A 340 11.11 20.43 -10.03
CA PHE A 340 12.53 20.57 -9.77
C PHE A 340 12.93 19.92 -8.45
N ARG A 341 12.16 20.16 -7.38
CA ARG A 341 12.42 19.59 -6.06
C ARG A 341 12.23 18.07 -6.01
N CYS A 342 11.34 17.52 -6.85
CA CYS A 342 11.16 16.08 -6.96
C CYS A 342 12.30 15.43 -7.76
N LEU A 343 12.78 16.09 -8.83
CA LEU A 343 13.85 15.61 -9.69
C LEU A 343 15.23 15.65 -9.00
N GLU A 344 15.55 16.74 -8.30
CA GLU A 344 16.82 16.87 -7.56
C GLU A 344 16.88 16.03 -6.27
N TYR A 345 15.77 15.41 -5.87
CA TYR A 345 15.75 14.66 -4.62
C TYR A 345 16.60 13.40 -4.72
N ASP A 346 17.73 13.38 -4.00
CA ASP A 346 18.52 12.18 -3.78
C ASP A 346 18.22 11.58 -2.40
N PRO A 347 17.71 10.33 -2.31
CA PRO A 347 17.49 9.67 -1.03
C PRO A 347 18.79 9.39 -0.24
N ASN A 348 19.95 9.32 -0.90
CA ASN A 348 21.23 9.04 -0.26
C ASN A 348 21.99 10.31 0.16
N ALA A 349 21.60 11.48 -0.36
CA ALA A 349 22.17 12.75 0.05
C ALA A 349 21.95 12.97 1.55
N LYS A 350 23.00 13.46 2.23
CA LYS A 350 22.96 13.80 3.67
C LYS A 350 22.26 15.14 3.94
N ASP A 351 21.43 15.60 3.01
CA ASP A 351 20.96 16.98 2.97
C ASP A 351 19.89 17.27 4.03
N ARG A 352 20.18 18.22 4.91
CA ARG A 352 19.27 18.65 5.99
C ARG A 352 18.06 19.43 5.46
N ILE A 353 18.11 19.91 4.21
CA ILE A 353 17.05 20.72 3.57
C ILE A 353 15.80 19.87 3.29
N ALA A 354 15.95 18.57 3.05
CA ALA A 354 14.82 17.66 2.83
C ALA A 354 14.03 17.36 4.13
N GLU A 355 14.64 17.51 5.31
CA GLU A 355 13.95 17.31 6.60
C GLU A 355 13.17 18.56 7.06
N LYS A 356 13.06 19.61 6.22
CA LYS A 356 12.19 20.75 6.52
C LYS A 356 10.74 20.29 6.74
N GLY A 357 10.10 20.90 7.73
CA GLY A 357 8.69 20.68 8.04
C GLY A 357 7.79 20.99 6.84
N ILE A 358 6.78 20.16 6.63
CA ILE A 358 5.79 20.34 5.57
C ILE A 358 4.38 20.12 6.11
N SER A 359 3.39 20.71 5.47
CA SER A 359 1.98 20.55 5.84
C SER A 359 1.14 20.34 4.58
N LYS A 360 0.04 19.60 4.74
CA LYS A 360 -0.89 19.34 3.64
C LYS A 360 -1.68 20.61 3.33
N VAL A 361 -1.93 20.85 2.05
CA VAL A 361 -2.81 21.93 1.59
C VAL A 361 -4.26 21.55 1.88
N ASP A 362 -4.96 22.39 2.65
CA ASP A 362 -6.30 22.11 3.19
C ASP A 362 -7.37 21.83 2.13
N ASN A 363 -7.23 22.37 0.91
CA ASN A 363 -8.19 22.22 -0.20
C ASN A 363 -7.70 21.28 -1.32
N SER A 364 -6.78 20.37 -1.03
CA SER A 364 -6.35 19.37 -2.03
C SER A 364 -7.53 18.43 -2.38
N PRO A 365 -7.79 18.16 -3.67
CA PRO A 365 -8.83 17.23 -4.06
C PRO A 365 -8.53 15.84 -3.49
N PRO A 366 -9.57 15.04 -3.16
CA PRO A 366 -9.39 13.70 -2.63
C PRO A 366 -8.56 12.86 -3.60
N PHE A 367 -7.72 11.98 -3.05
CA PHE A 367 -6.96 11.03 -3.85
C PHE A 367 -7.92 10.03 -4.52
N ASP A 368 -7.77 9.87 -5.84
CA ASP A 368 -8.49 8.88 -6.62
C ASP A 368 -7.75 7.53 -6.62
N ALA A 369 -8.22 6.64 -5.76
CA ALA A 369 -7.76 5.26 -5.67
C ALA A 369 -8.65 4.28 -6.46
N SER A 370 -9.50 4.76 -7.36
CA SER A 370 -10.46 3.92 -8.06
C SER A 370 -9.79 2.93 -9.02
N VAL A 371 -10.31 1.71 -9.03
CA VAL A 371 -9.99 0.68 -10.02
C VAL A 371 -11.33 0.18 -10.58
N PRO A 372 -11.51 0.10 -11.90
CA PRO A 372 -12.75 -0.39 -12.48
C PRO A 372 -13.11 -1.80 -11.97
N ALA A 373 -14.33 -1.97 -11.45
CA ALA A 373 -14.82 -3.26 -10.96
C ALA A 373 -14.75 -4.34 -12.05
N ASP A 374 -15.10 -3.98 -13.28
CA ASP A 374 -14.97 -4.82 -14.46
C ASP A 374 -13.54 -5.34 -14.68
N LEU A 375 -12.50 -4.54 -14.40
CA LEU A 375 -11.09 -4.97 -14.52
C LEU A 375 -10.69 -5.98 -13.43
N ILE A 376 -11.26 -5.82 -12.23
CA ILE A 376 -11.07 -6.73 -11.10
C ILE A 376 -11.77 -8.06 -11.37
N HIS A 377 -13.02 -8.02 -11.84
CA HIS A 377 -13.87 -9.20 -12.01
C HIS A 377 -13.74 -9.89 -13.38
N SER A 378 -13.18 -9.22 -14.39
CA SER A 378 -12.92 -9.83 -15.71
C SER A 378 -12.17 -11.16 -15.53
N SER A 379 -12.61 -12.18 -16.24
CA SER A 379 -12.01 -13.51 -16.18
C SER A 379 -11.74 -14.01 -17.59
N ASP A 380 -11.08 -15.16 -17.68
CA ASP A 380 -10.74 -15.76 -18.96
C ASP A 380 -11.97 -16.05 -19.84
N SER A 381 -13.17 -16.08 -19.25
CA SER A 381 -14.44 -16.35 -19.94
C SER A 381 -15.20 -15.11 -20.39
N PHE A 382 -14.93 -13.92 -19.84
CA PHE A 382 -15.62 -12.68 -20.21
C PHE A 382 -14.75 -11.44 -19.97
N ILE A 383 -14.41 -10.76 -21.07
CA ILE A 383 -13.58 -9.54 -21.06
C ILE A 383 -14.46 -8.32 -21.34
N HIS A 384 -14.42 -7.35 -20.44
CA HIS A 384 -15.12 -6.07 -20.57
C HIS A 384 -14.29 -5.09 -21.44
N TRP A 385 -14.38 -5.21 -22.77
CA TRP A 385 -13.56 -4.46 -23.72
C TRP A 385 -13.60 -2.93 -23.57
N ASP A 386 -14.78 -2.37 -23.32
CA ASP A 386 -14.93 -0.92 -23.08
C ASP A 386 -14.07 -0.45 -21.89
N THR A 387 -13.98 -1.26 -20.84
CA THR A 387 -13.15 -0.98 -19.67
C THR A 387 -11.67 -1.17 -19.99
N MET A 388 -11.32 -2.22 -20.74
CA MET A 388 -9.91 -2.50 -21.08
C MET A 388 -9.31 -1.41 -21.98
N ILE A 389 -10.07 -0.94 -22.98
CA ILE A 389 -9.62 0.12 -23.89
C ILE A 389 -9.42 1.44 -23.14
N ARG A 390 -10.31 1.77 -22.18
CA ARG A 390 -10.16 2.97 -21.34
C ARG A 390 -8.97 2.86 -20.39
N GLU A 391 -8.78 1.69 -19.78
CA GLU A 391 -7.62 1.44 -18.91
C GLU A 391 -6.30 1.56 -19.68
N TYR A 392 -6.23 0.96 -20.88
CA TYR A 392 -5.10 1.11 -21.79
C TYR A 392 -4.82 2.58 -22.11
N ALA A 393 -5.87 3.32 -22.50
CA ALA A 393 -5.72 4.72 -22.88
C ALA A 393 -5.28 5.63 -21.73
N GLU A 394 -5.84 5.42 -20.53
CA GLU A 394 -5.41 6.17 -19.36
C GLU A 394 -3.95 5.88 -18.98
N PHE A 395 -3.57 4.60 -18.98
CA PHE A 395 -2.19 4.19 -18.74
C PHE A 395 -1.22 4.88 -19.71
N ARG A 396 -1.50 4.80 -21.01
CA ARG A 396 -0.69 5.41 -22.08
C ARG A 396 -0.58 6.92 -21.92
N GLN A 397 -1.71 7.60 -21.69
CA GLN A 397 -1.77 9.03 -21.46
C GLN A 397 -0.92 9.45 -20.25
N LEU A 398 -1.04 8.75 -19.12
CA LEU A 398 -0.28 9.09 -17.91
C LEU A 398 1.22 8.79 -18.07
N MET A 399 1.59 7.71 -18.76
CA MET A 399 2.99 7.41 -19.10
C MET A 399 3.60 8.47 -20.02
N ARG A 400 2.86 8.95 -21.03
CA ARG A 400 3.33 10.06 -21.88
C ARG A 400 3.54 11.32 -21.09
N LYS A 401 2.56 11.63 -20.24
CA LYS A 401 2.62 12.80 -19.39
C LYS A 401 3.88 12.74 -18.53
N GLU A 402 4.14 11.60 -17.89
CA GLU A 402 5.36 11.37 -17.10
C GLU A 402 6.64 11.65 -17.90
N ASN A 403 6.78 11.11 -19.11
CA ASN A 403 7.98 11.29 -19.95
C ASN A 403 8.12 12.72 -20.51
N SER A 404 7.00 13.40 -20.80
CA SER A 404 7.02 14.78 -21.29
C SER A 404 7.56 15.81 -20.27
N PHE A 405 7.75 15.38 -19.01
CA PHE A 405 8.33 16.19 -17.95
C PHE A 405 9.86 16.10 -17.84
N ASP A 406 10.50 15.14 -18.54
CA ASP A 406 11.97 15.02 -18.58
C ASP A 406 12.63 15.97 -19.59
N ILE A 407 11.85 16.77 -20.31
CA ILE A 407 12.37 17.91 -21.08
C ILE A 407 12.47 19.07 -20.08
N PRO A 408 13.68 19.50 -19.67
CA PRO A 408 13.79 20.75 -18.97
C PRO A 408 13.19 21.81 -19.89
N MET A 409 12.29 22.64 -19.37
CA MET A 409 12.07 23.98 -19.92
C MET A 409 13.35 24.81 -19.68
N GLY A 410 14.50 24.32 -20.14
CA GLY A 410 15.63 25.13 -20.50
C GLY A 410 15.21 25.80 -21.79
N GLU A 411 15.11 27.12 -21.72
CA GLU A 411 15.18 28.04 -22.85
C GLU A 411 15.09 27.34 -24.20
N VAL A 412 13.89 27.31 -24.78
CA VAL A 412 13.80 27.34 -26.24
C VAL A 412 14.53 28.63 -26.61
N SER A 413 15.83 28.53 -26.86
CA SER A 413 16.60 29.63 -27.39
C SER A 413 15.93 30.00 -28.70
N ASP A 414 15.75 31.30 -28.92
CA ASP A 414 15.12 31.88 -30.12
C ASP A 414 15.81 31.44 -31.45
N GLU A 415 16.88 30.64 -31.39
CA GLU A 415 17.60 30.09 -32.53
C GLU A 415 16.86 28.96 -33.27
N GLN A 416 15.94 28.23 -32.63
CA GLN A 416 15.13 27.22 -33.34
C GLN A 416 13.91 27.81 -34.07
N ARG A 417 13.54 29.06 -33.79
CA ARG A 417 12.49 29.78 -34.52
C ARG A 417 12.94 30.35 -35.86
N ILE A 418 14.25 30.45 -36.08
CA ILE A 418 14.83 31.07 -37.29
C ILE A 418 14.96 30.06 -38.45
N PHE A 419 14.85 28.75 -38.21
CA PHE A 419 14.99 27.74 -39.26
C PHE A 419 13.68 27.38 -39.99
N GLU A 420 12.51 27.82 -39.51
CA GLU A 420 11.22 27.62 -40.20
C GLU A 420 10.77 28.83 -41.05
N GLU A 421 11.47 29.97 -41.02
CA GLU A 421 11.16 31.15 -41.85
C GLU A 421 12.08 31.34 -43.08
N VAL A 422 12.98 30.40 -43.37
CA VAL A 422 13.89 30.47 -44.55
C VAL A 422 13.61 29.37 -45.59
N VAL A 423 12.54 28.59 -45.41
CA VAL A 423 12.03 27.68 -46.45
C VAL A 423 10.55 27.95 -46.65
N ASP A 424 10.25 29.14 -47.18
CA ASP A 424 9.08 29.41 -48.02
C ASP A 424 9.42 30.53 -49.04
#